data_AF-A0ABD2PPF5-F1
#
_entry.id   AF-A0ABD2PPF5-F1
#
_cell.length_a   1.000
_cell.length_b   1.000
_cell.length_c   1.000
_cell.angle_alpha   90.00
_cell.angle_beta   90.00
_cell.angle_gamma   90.00
#
_symmetry.space_group_name_H-M   'P 1'
#
loop_
_entity.id
_entity.type
_entity.pdbx_description
1 polymer ?
#
loop_
_entity_poly.entity_id
_entity_poly.type
_entity_poly.pdbx_seq_one_letter_code
_entity_poly.pdbx_strand_id
1 'polypeptide(L)'
;MENLRQTSTKHIEEHFGELGAAELTKLPCQVLKNLLTSENLNVDDEMKVFKAVTLWIEAHPNQGETEELLTSIIYEFIREQHRAEVQAFFDKHPDFKGIATEALKK
;
A
#
# COMPACT_ATOMS: atom_id res chain seq x y z
N MET A 1 -10.79 -26.78 1.13
CA MET A 1 -11.26 -25.41 1.43
C MET A 1 -10.37 -24.33 0.79
N GLU A 2 -9.68 -24.64 -0.30
CA GLU A 2 -8.67 -23.76 -0.92
C GLU A 2 -9.28 -22.77 -1.95
N ASN A 3 -10.44 -23.10 -2.51
CA ASN A 3 -11.09 -22.31 -3.56
C ASN A 3 -11.58 -20.93 -3.07
N LEU A 4 -12.17 -20.82 -1.88
CA LEU A 4 -12.81 -19.57 -1.47
C LEU A 4 -11.81 -18.42 -1.26
N ARG A 5 -10.66 -18.71 -0.65
CA ARG A 5 -9.63 -17.70 -0.36
C ARG A 5 -8.97 -17.19 -1.64
N GLN A 6 -8.69 -18.08 -2.60
CA GLN A 6 -8.13 -17.70 -3.89
C GLN A 6 -9.13 -16.87 -4.72
N THR A 7 -10.41 -17.26 -4.74
CA THR A 7 -11.44 -16.48 -5.42
C THR A 7 -11.63 -15.10 -4.78
N SER A 8 -11.59 -15.01 -3.44
CA SER A 8 -11.70 -13.73 -2.74
C SER A 8 -10.52 -12.80 -2.99
N THR A 9 -9.28 -13.30 -3.00
CA THR A 9 -8.11 -12.47 -3.33
C THR A 9 -8.19 -11.96 -4.76
N LYS A 10 -8.53 -12.84 -5.72
CA LYS A 10 -8.65 -12.44 -7.13
C LYS A 10 -9.74 -11.39 -7.34
N HIS A 11 -10.87 -11.53 -6.65
CA HIS A 11 -11.93 -10.53 -6.68
C HIS A 11 -11.46 -9.18 -6.11
N ILE A 12 -10.68 -9.18 -5.03
CA ILE A 12 -10.09 -7.96 -4.46
C ILE A 12 -9.06 -7.34 -5.42
N GLU A 13 -8.28 -8.15 -6.14
CA GLU A 13 -7.33 -7.66 -7.15
C GLU A 13 -8.04 -6.99 -8.34
N GLU A 14 -9.12 -7.59 -8.83
CA GLU A 14 -9.90 -7.09 -9.98
C GLU A 14 -10.65 -5.79 -9.64
N HIS A 15 -11.08 -5.63 -8.37
CA HIS A 15 -11.87 -4.50 -7.89
C HIS A 15 -11.09 -3.56 -6.94
N PHE A 16 -9.75 -3.68 -6.87
CA PHE A 16 -8.95 -2.95 -5.89
C PHE A 16 -9.16 -1.43 -6.00
N GLY A 17 -9.19 -0.90 -7.22
CA GLY A 17 -9.42 0.52 -7.50
C GLY A 17 -10.82 1.04 -7.13
N GLU A 18 -11.76 0.16 -6.83
CA GLU A 18 -13.14 0.48 -6.43
C GLU A 18 -13.33 0.39 -4.92
N LEU A 19 -12.37 -0.19 -4.18
CA LEU A 19 -12.46 -0.32 -2.73
C LEU A 19 -12.39 1.04 -2.05
N GLY A 20 -13.40 1.32 -1.22
CA GLY A 20 -13.40 2.50 -0.37
C GLY A 20 -12.36 2.40 0.76
N ALA A 21 -11.95 3.56 1.28
CA ALA A 21 -11.02 3.67 2.42
C ALA A 21 -11.40 2.75 3.60
N ALA A 22 -12.69 2.69 3.95
CA ALA A 22 -13.19 1.90 5.07
C ALA A 22 -13.15 0.37 4.85
N GLU A 23 -13.06 -0.08 3.60
CA GLU A 23 -12.92 -1.51 3.26
C GLU A 23 -11.46 -1.91 3.28
N LEU A 24 -10.60 -1.05 2.73
CA LEU A 24 -9.15 -1.23 2.74
C LEU A 24 -8.60 -1.34 4.17
N THR A 25 -9.01 -0.47 5.09
CA THR A 25 -8.58 -0.52 6.50
C THR A 25 -9.07 -1.75 7.26
N LYS A 26 -9.89 -2.62 6.67
CA LYS A 26 -10.28 -3.91 7.28
C LYS A 26 -9.43 -5.07 6.77
N LEU A 27 -8.63 -4.85 5.72
CA LEU A 27 -7.79 -5.90 5.16
C LEU A 27 -6.65 -6.24 6.13
N PRO A 28 -6.38 -7.54 6.35
CA PRO A 28 -5.18 -7.96 7.06
C PRO A 28 -3.93 -7.48 6.32
N CYS A 29 -2.90 -7.06 7.06
CA CYS A 29 -1.59 -6.68 6.51
C CYS A 29 -1.07 -7.66 5.46
N GLN A 30 -1.12 -8.97 5.74
CA GLN A 30 -0.63 -9.99 4.82
C GLN A 30 -1.39 -10.00 3.48
N VAL A 31 -2.68 -9.69 3.49
CA VAL A 31 -3.49 -9.57 2.28
C VAL A 31 -3.08 -8.30 1.52
N LEU A 32 -2.95 -7.17 2.21
CA LEU A 32 -2.51 -5.92 1.60
C LEU A 32 -1.13 -6.05 0.97
N LYS A 33 -0.18 -6.69 1.66
CA LYS A 33 1.14 -7.02 1.12
C LYS A 33 1.06 -7.82 -0.16
N ASN A 34 0.28 -8.91 -0.15
CA ASN A 34 0.14 -9.77 -1.32
C ASN A 34 -0.45 -9.01 -2.52
N LEU A 35 -1.44 -8.13 -2.28
CA LEU A 35 -2.05 -7.28 -3.30
C LEU A 35 -1.03 -6.30 -3.90
N LEU A 36 -0.25 -5.62 -3.06
CA LEU A 36 0.75 -4.64 -3.52
C LEU A 36 1.93 -5.27 -4.26
N THR A 37 2.20 -6.55 -4.02
CA THR A 37 3.21 -7.33 -4.76
C THR A 37 2.61 -8.08 -5.96
N SER A 38 1.30 -7.98 -6.19
CA SER A 38 0.63 -8.70 -7.28
C SER A 38 0.80 -7.95 -8.59
N GLU A 39 1.32 -8.63 -9.61
CA GLU A 39 1.43 -8.10 -10.98
C GLU A 39 0.06 -7.96 -11.67
N ASN A 40 -1.01 -8.52 -11.08
CA ASN A 40 -2.37 -8.49 -11.63
C ASN A 40 -3.27 -7.48 -10.92
N LEU A 41 -2.71 -6.63 -10.05
CA LEU A 41 -3.50 -5.62 -9.34
C LEU A 41 -4.10 -4.64 -10.36
N ASN A 42 -5.42 -4.70 -10.54
CA ASN A 42 -6.11 -3.84 -11.48
C ASN A 42 -6.31 -2.45 -10.86
N VAL A 43 -5.44 -1.51 -11.21
CA VAL A 43 -5.54 -0.13 -10.77
C VAL A 43 -5.30 0.81 -11.95
N ASP A 44 -6.24 1.74 -12.18
CA ASP A 44 -6.11 2.74 -13.24
C ASP A 44 -5.13 3.87 -12.87
N ASP A 45 -4.79 3.97 -11.58
CA ASP A 45 -3.99 5.07 -11.02
C ASP A 45 -3.21 4.57 -9.79
N GLU A 46 -1.87 4.60 -9.89
CA GLU A 46 -0.97 4.17 -8.83
C GLU A 46 -1.11 5.05 -7.57
N MET A 47 -1.60 6.30 -7.71
CA MET A 47 -1.93 7.16 -6.56
C MET A 47 -3.13 6.67 -5.77
N LYS A 48 -4.04 5.89 -6.36
CA LYS A 48 -5.10 5.24 -5.58
C LYS A 48 -4.51 4.20 -4.65
N VAL A 49 -3.51 3.44 -5.11
CA VAL A 49 -2.77 2.48 -4.28
C VAL A 49 -2.03 3.21 -3.16
N PHE A 50 -1.39 4.33 -3.48
CA PHE A 50 -0.74 5.18 -2.48
C PHE A 50 -1.70 5.56 -1.35
N LYS A 51 -2.82 6.17 -1.71
CA LYS A 51 -3.84 6.66 -0.78
C LYS A 51 -4.42 5.51 0.03
N ALA A 52 -4.67 4.36 -0.59
CA ALA A 52 -5.22 3.18 0.06
C ALA A 52 -4.34 2.69 1.21
N VAL A 53 -3.04 2.54 0.98
CA VAL A 53 -2.12 2.02 2.00
C VAL A 53 -1.76 3.09 3.03
N THR A 54 -1.62 4.35 2.63
CA THR A 54 -1.40 5.44 3.59
C THR A 54 -2.56 5.54 4.58
N LEU A 55 -3.80 5.43 4.10
CA LEU A 55 -4.99 5.32 4.96
C LEU A 55 -4.97 4.06 5.83
N TRP A 56 -4.48 2.93 5.30
CA TRP A 56 -4.34 1.70 6.09
C TRP A 56 -3.35 1.88 7.25
N ILE A 57 -2.20 2.50 6.99
CA ILE A 57 -1.16 2.83 7.97
C ILE A 57 -1.75 3.75 9.04
N GLU A 58 -2.40 4.84 8.63
CA GLU A 58 -3.05 5.78 9.55
C GLU A 58 -4.13 5.13 10.44
N ALA A 59 -4.83 4.11 9.92
CA ALA A 59 -5.85 3.38 10.66
C ALA A 59 -5.29 2.33 11.65
N HIS A 60 -4.02 1.92 11.49
CA HIS A 60 -3.37 0.91 12.34
C HIS A 60 -2.05 1.42 12.94
N PRO A 61 -2.08 2.52 13.72
CA PRO A 61 -0.89 2.98 14.42
C PRO A 61 -0.44 1.87 15.38
N ASN A 62 0.87 1.60 15.43
CA ASN A 62 1.54 0.55 16.23
C ASN A 62 1.76 -0.82 15.56
N GLN A 63 1.68 -0.91 14.23
CA GLN A 63 2.10 -2.10 13.47
C GLN A 63 3.54 -1.93 12.91
N GLY A 64 4.50 -1.50 13.73
CA GLY A 64 5.79 -0.94 13.29
C GLY A 64 6.54 -1.70 12.16
N GLU A 65 6.71 -3.02 12.25
CA GLU A 65 7.36 -3.81 11.18
C GLU A 65 6.54 -3.86 9.86
N THR A 66 5.22 -3.75 9.98
CA THR A 66 4.30 -3.75 8.83
C THR A 66 4.24 -2.39 8.15
N GLU A 67 4.27 -1.30 8.92
CA GLU A 67 4.27 0.05 8.36
C GLU A 67 5.53 0.29 7.51
N GLU A 68 6.69 -0.17 7.97
CA GLU A 68 7.95 -0.05 7.24
C GLU A 68 7.93 -0.82 5.92
N LEU A 69 7.44 -2.06 5.95
CA LEU A 69 7.36 -2.92 4.77
C LEU A 69 6.37 -2.36 3.73
N LEU A 70 5.18 -1.94 4.15
CA LEU A 70 4.16 -1.39 3.25
C LEU A 70 4.63 -0.09 2.61
N THR A 71 5.32 0.77 3.38
CA THR A 71 5.89 2.02 2.90
C THR A 71 6.96 1.77 1.82
N SER A 72 7.81 0.76 2.02
CA SER A 72 8.83 0.38 1.05
C SER A 72 8.24 -0.18 -0.25
N ILE A 73 7.23 -1.06 -0.15
CA ILE A 73 6.55 -1.63 -1.32
C ILE A 73 5.85 -0.53 -2.12
N ILE A 74 5.15 0.39 -1.44
CA ILE A 74 4.54 1.51 -2.11
C ILE A 74 5.58 2.36 -2.81
N TYR A 75 6.69 2.65 -2.15
CA TYR A 75 7.70 3.51 -2.72
C TYR A 75 8.21 2.96 -4.07
N GLU A 76 8.51 1.66 -4.13
CA GLU A 76 8.89 1.00 -5.39
C GLU A 76 7.78 1.07 -6.45
N PHE A 77 6.51 1.05 -6.03
CA PHE A 77 5.36 1.08 -6.93
C PHE A 77 5.09 2.46 -7.55
N ILE A 78 5.42 3.58 -6.88
CA ILE A 78 4.97 4.95 -7.29
C ILE A 78 6.12 5.92 -7.54
N ARG A 79 7.36 5.51 -7.23
CA ARG A 79 8.59 6.33 -7.29
C ARG A 79 8.76 7.03 -8.64
N GLU A 80 8.45 6.37 -9.75
CA GLU A 80 8.77 6.89 -11.08
C GLU A 80 7.77 7.98 -11.55
N GLN A 81 6.50 7.89 -11.16
CA GLN A 81 5.46 8.83 -11.62
C GLN A 81 5.05 9.89 -10.59
N HIS A 82 5.16 9.62 -9.27
CA HIS A 82 4.53 10.44 -8.22
C HIS A 82 5.46 10.87 -7.06
N ARG A 83 6.74 11.10 -7.36
CA ARG A 83 7.78 11.46 -6.37
C ARG A 83 7.40 12.60 -5.41
N ALA A 84 6.70 13.63 -5.89
CA ALA A 84 6.34 14.80 -5.07
C ALA A 84 5.29 14.48 -4.00
N GLU A 85 4.31 13.64 -4.34
CA GLU A 85 3.23 13.24 -3.43
C GLU A 85 3.76 12.28 -2.36
N VAL A 86 4.66 11.39 -2.75
CA VAL A 86 5.42 10.51 -1.85
C VAL A 86 6.25 11.33 -0.85
N GLN A 87 6.98 12.34 -1.34
CA GLN A 87 7.76 13.23 -0.47
C GLN A 87 6.88 13.98 0.54
N ALA A 88 5.75 14.52 0.09
CA ALA A 88 4.81 15.24 0.95
C ALA A 88 4.22 14.37 2.07
N PHE A 89 4.02 13.07 1.83
CA PHE A 89 3.61 12.13 2.87
C PHE A 89 4.71 11.95 3.92
N PHE A 90 5.96 11.73 3.51
CA PHE A 90 7.07 11.59 4.47
C PHE A 90 7.34 12.86 5.28
N ASP A 91 7.10 14.04 4.72
CA ASP A 91 7.19 15.29 5.47
C ASP A 91 6.08 15.42 6.53
N LYS A 92 4.90 14.82 6.29
CA LYS A 92 3.81 14.75 7.28
C LYS A 92 4.01 13.66 8.33
N HIS A 93 4.72 12.59 7.98
CA HIS A 93 4.96 11.45 8.85
C HIS A 93 6.48 11.23 9.04
N PRO A 94 7.13 12.05 9.88
CA PRO A 94 8.58 12.04 10.06
C PRO A 94 9.11 10.71 10.61
N ASP A 95 8.27 9.92 11.27
CA ASP A 95 8.59 8.57 11.75
C ASP A 95 8.97 7.61 10.61
N PHE A 96 8.54 7.89 9.38
CA PHE A 96 8.87 7.09 8.19
C PHE A 96 10.01 7.68 7.33
N LYS A 97 10.61 8.81 7.75
CA LYS A 97 11.64 9.51 6.98
C LYS A 97 12.92 8.68 6.80
N GLY A 98 13.22 7.77 7.73
CA GLY A 98 14.34 6.83 7.63
C GLY A 98 14.23 5.90 6.42
N ILE A 99 13.02 5.41 6.15
CA ILE A 99 12.70 4.50 5.04
C ILE A 99 12.78 5.24 3.70
N ALA A 100 12.21 6.45 3.65
CA ALA A 100 12.34 7.33 2.48
C ALA A 100 13.81 7.59 2.11
N THR A 101 14.66 7.83 3.11
CA THR A 101 16.06 8.22 2.91
C THR A 101 16.92 7.05 2.39
N GLU A 102 16.62 5.80 2.76
CA GLU A 102 17.30 4.61 2.22
C GLU A 102 16.80 4.27 0.81
N ALA A 103 15.49 4.40 0.56
CA ALA A 103 14.88 4.10 -0.73
C ALA A 103 15.17 5.16 -1.82
N LEU A 104 15.33 6.44 -1.43
CA LEU A 104 15.72 7.56 -2.32
C LEU A 104 17.19 7.54 -2.73
N LYS A 105 18.04 6.71 -2.12
CA LYS A 105 19.47 6.60 -2.42
C LYS A 105 19.81 5.58 -3.51
N LYS A 106 18.89 4.67 -3.84
CA LYS A 106 19.03 3.72 -4.96
C LYS A 106 18.48 4.32 -6.24
#